data_AF-A0A8H3YLL0-F1
#
_entry.id   AF-A0A8H3YLL0-F1
#
_cell.length_a   1.000
_cell.length_b   1.000
_cell.length_c   1.000
_cell.angle_alpha   90.00
_cell.angle_beta   90.00
_cell.angle_gamma   90.00
#
_symmetry.space_group_name_H-M   'P 1'
#
loop_
_entity.id
_entity.type
_entity.pdbx_description
1 polymer ?
#
loop_
_entity_poly.entity_id
_entity_poly.type
_entity_poly.pdbx_seq_one_letter_code
_entity_poly.pdbx_strand_id
1 'polypeptide(L)'
;MIPNILFLPFALLASQLIVAPLSSPTIDQGAIDKRTLSSLIDDTIKDVINNVVNSTNSLEIAVLGWSGKVEDTAPILAGSNSLLKAIQTGIAKVSNADDLSLVGLLGILTPTISLNKAVVGVADALIEKKTQADAAGLIAVVLGQLQD
;
A
#
# COMPACT_ATOMS: atom_id res chain seq x y z
N MET A 1 26.79 -80.29 -56.07
CA MET A 1 25.72 -79.89 -57.03
C MET A 1 25.02 -78.65 -56.46
N ILE A 2 24.89 -77.60 -57.28
CA ILE A 2 24.23 -76.28 -57.05
C ILE A 2 22.69 -76.48 -57.07
N PRO A 3 21.81 -75.74 -56.34
CA PRO A 3 21.44 -74.31 -56.51
C PRO A 3 21.31 -73.50 -55.18
N ASN A 4 21.58 -72.20 -55.09
CA ASN A 4 21.05 -70.99 -55.78
C ASN A 4 19.57 -70.68 -55.50
N ILE A 5 19.29 -69.82 -54.50
CA ILE A 5 18.08 -68.99 -54.31
C ILE A 5 18.55 -67.77 -53.44
N LEU A 6 18.75 -66.54 -53.93
CA LEU A 6 17.85 -65.44 -54.32
C LEU A 6 16.88 -64.91 -53.23
N PHE A 7 16.70 -63.58 -53.19
CA PHE A 7 15.72 -62.77 -52.42
C PHE A 7 16.03 -62.61 -50.91
N LEU A 8 16.01 -61.44 -50.24
CA LEU A 8 15.50 -60.07 -50.46
C LEU A 8 16.29 -59.09 -49.54
N PRO A 9 16.42 -57.79 -49.88
CA PRO A 9 16.83 -56.79 -48.91
C PRO A 9 15.70 -56.54 -47.90
N PHE A 10 16.00 -56.73 -46.62
CA PHE A 10 15.13 -56.34 -45.52
C PHE A 10 15.14 -54.80 -45.42
N ALA A 11 14.24 -54.16 -46.18
CA ALA A 11 13.81 -52.80 -45.87
C ALA A 11 12.78 -52.91 -44.74
N LEU A 12 13.21 -52.73 -43.51
CA LEU A 12 12.32 -52.31 -42.44
C LEU A 12 12.84 -50.97 -41.93
N LEU A 13 12.11 -49.92 -42.31
CA LEU A 13 12.25 -48.57 -41.80
C LEU A 13 12.34 -48.62 -40.27
N ALA A 14 13.56 -48.53 -39.73
CA ALA A 14 13.73 -48.04 -38.39
C ALA A 14 13.37 -46.56 -38.44
N SER A 15 12.09 -46.25 -38.20
CA SER A 15 11.64 -44.92 -37.86
C SER A 15 12.53 -44.45 -36.71
N GLN A 16 13.49 -43.58 -37.01
CA GLN A 16 14.16 -42.83 -35.98
C GLN A 16 13.07 -41.96 -35.36
N LEU A 17 12.58 -42.38 -34.19
CA LEU A 17 11.91 -41.50 -33.27
C LEU A 17 12.91 -40.36 -33.03
N ILE A 18 12.71 -39.26 -33.75
CA ILE A 18 13.32 -37.99 -33.42
C ILE A 18 12.75 -37.67 -32.05
N VAL A 19 13.49 -38.03 -31.01
CA VAL A 19 13.31 -37.46 -29.69
C VAL A 19 13.71 -36.01 -29.86
N ALA A 20 12.74 -35.16 -30.18
CA ALA A 20 12.92 -33.74 -29.97
C ALA A 20 13.35 -33.59 -28.51
N PRO A 21 14.50 -32.95 -28.21
CA PRO A 21 14.74 -32.56 -26.84
C PRO A 21 13.53 -31.70 -26.46
N LEU A 22 12.75 -32.15 -25.47
CA LEU A 22 11.89 -31.27 -24.72
C LEU A 22 12.85 -30.29 -24.07
N SER A 23 13.13 -29.18 -24.75
CA SER A 23 13.73 -28.02 -24.13
C SER A 23 12.79 -27.69 -22.98
N SER A 24 13.18 -28.09 -21.78
CA SER A 24 12.48 -27.70 -20.58
C SER A 24 12.36 -26.18 -20.65
N PRO A 25 11.17 -25.59 -20.41
CA PRO A 25 11.09 -24.15 -20.26
C PRO A 25 12.12 -23.81 -19.20
N THR A 26 13.20 -23.15 -19.61
CA THR A 26 14.16 -22.60 -18.66
C THR A 26 13.41 -21.45 -18.05
N ILE A 27 12.76 -21.71 -16.92
CA ILE A 27 12.32 -20.64 -16.06
C ILE A 27 13.60 -19.95 -15.63
N ASP A 28 13.83 -18.78 -16.20
CA ASP A 28 14.77 -17.81 -15.68
C ASP A 28 14.30 -17.44 -14.26
N GLN A 29 14.72 -18.25 -13.28
CA GLN A 29 14.40 -18.07 -11.86
C GLN A 29 14.86 -16.69 -11.37
N GLY A 30 15.84 -16.07 -12.02
CA GLY A 30 16.28 -14.71 -11.72
C GLY A 30 15.26 -13.62 -12.03
N ALA A 31 14.34 -13.85 -12.99
CA ALA A 31 13.33 -12.88 -13.40
C ALA A 31 11.99 -13.01 -12.67
N ILE A 32 11.66 -14.22 -12.19
CA ILE A 32 10.41 -14.49 -11.46
C ILE A 32 10.56 -14.14 -9.96
N ASP A 33 11.72 -14.31 -9.35
CA ASP A 33 11.85 -14.13 -7.89
C ASP A 33 11.85 -12.68 -7.42
N LYS A 34 12.22 -11.71 -8.27
CA LYS A 34 12.35 -10.31 -7.84
C LYS A 34 11.07 -9.50 -8.03
N ARG A 35 10.28 -9.80 -9.06
CA ARG A 35 9.04 -9.06 -9.36
C ARG A 35 7.85 -9.61 -8.60
N THR A 36 7.74 -10.92 -8.42
CA THR A 36 6.57 -11.55 -7.81
C THR A 36 6.59 -11.48 -6.29
N LEU A 37 7.77 -11.50 -5.66
CA LEU A 37 7.88 -11.39 -4.19
C LEU A 37 7.78 -9.92 -3.72
N SER A 38 8.34 -8.97 -4.49
CA SER A 38 8.21 -7.54 -4.20
C SER A 38 6.81 -7.01 -4.50
N SER A 39 6.07 -7.60 -5.45
CA SER A 39 4.67 -7.20 -5.75
C SER A 39 3.63 -7.87 -4.84
N LEU A 40 4.01 -8.85 -4.01
CA LEU A 40 3.07 -9.51 -3.10
C LEU A 40 2.78 -8.67 -1.86
N ILE A 41 3.68 -7.78 -1.49
CA ILE A 41 3.60 -6.93 -0.31
C ILE A 41 4.13 -5.54 -0.68
N ASP A 42 3.40 -4.81 -1.53
CA ASP A 42 3.59 -3.37 -1.63
C ASP A 42 3.02 -2.74 -0.35
N ASP A 43 3.86 -2.71 0.70
CA ASP A 43 3.53 -2.08 1.99
C ASP A 43 3.44 -0.55 1.87
N THR A 44 3.73 0.06 0.70
CA THR A 44 3.67 1.52 0.50
C THR A 44 2.32 2.09 0.91
N ILE A 45 1.21 1.46 0.49
CA ILE A 45 -0.13 1.95 0.81
C ILE A 45 -0.40 1.82 2.32
N LYS A 46 0.01 0.72 2.93
CA LYS A 46 -0.12 0.49 4.38
C LYS A 46 0.69 1.51 5.19
N ASP A 47 1.93 1.79 4.79
CA ASP A 47 2.81 2.76 5.44
C ASP A 47 2.27 4.18 5.31
N VAL A 48 1.69 4.52 4.16
CA VAL A 48 0.98 5.79 3.97
C VAL A 48 -0.17 5.89 4.96
N ILE A 49 -1.04 4.88 5.06
CA ILE A 49 -2.17 4.90 5.99
C ILE A 49 -1.68 5.05 7.44
N ASN A 50 -0.66 4.28 7.84
CA ASN A 50 -0.10 4.37 9.20
C ASN A 50 0.51 5.74 9.50
N ASN A 51 1.17 6.38 8.53
CA ASN A 51 1.71 7.72 8.71
C ASN A 51 0.60 8.76 8.90
N VAL A 52 -0.50 8.64 8.14
CA VAL A 52 -1.68 9.50 8.33
C VAL A 52 -2.29 9.25 9.72
N VAL A 53 -2.49 7.99 10.13
CA VAL A 53 -2.96 7.64 11.48
C VAL A 53 -2.13 8.31 12.57
N ASN A 54 -0.80 8.21 12.49
CA ASN A 54 0.10 8.79 13.48
C ASN A 54 0.01 10.32 13.52
N SER A 55 -0.12 10.95 12.36
CA SER A 55 -0.29 12.40 12.26
C SER A 55 -1.63 12.85 12.84
N THR A 56 -2.71 12.11 12.56
CA THR A 56 -4.05 12.35 13.12
C THR A 56 -4.06 12.20 14.64
N ASN A 57 -3.48 11.13 15.18
CA ASN A 57 -3.36 10.93 16.64
C ASN A 57 -2.52 12.05 17.30
N SER A 58 -1.46 12.52 16.62
CA SER A 58 -0.65 13.62 17.14
C SER A 58 -1.44 14.93 17.20
N LEU A 59 -2.29 15.18 16.19
CA LEU A 59 -3.21 16.32 16.20
C LEU A 59 -4.25 16.20 17.32
N GLU A 60 -4.83 15.02 17.53
CA GLU A 60 -5.77 14.76 18.63
C GLU A 60 -5.14 15.12 19.98
N ILE A 61 -3.93 14.62 20.25
CA ILE A 61 -3.18 14.92 21.48
C ILE A 61 -2.95 16.43 21.62
N ALA A 62 -2.58 17.11 20.54
CA ALA A 62 -2.37 18.55 20.57
C ALA A 62 -3.66 19.33 20.90
N VAL A 63 -4.80 18.91 20.34
CA VAL A 63 -6.11 19.52 20.60
C VAL A 63 -6.55 19.27 22.05
N LEU A 64 -6.46 18.03 22.53
CA LEU A 64 -6.83 17.68 23.92
C LEU A 64 -5.94 18.41 24.94
N GLY A 65 -4.64 18.50 24.66
CA GLY A 65 -3.66 19.18 25.49
C GLY A 65 -3.74 20.71 25.46
N TRP A 66 -4.56 21.30 24.57
CA TRP A 66 -4.66 22.74 24.44
C TRP A 66 -5.38 23.38 25.64
N SER A 67 -4.78 24.46 26.15
CA SER A 67 -5.22 25.20 27.33
C SER A 67 -6.42 26.13 27.07
N GLY A 68 -6.83 26.29 25.81
CA GLY A 68 -7.84 27.27 25.40
C GLY A 68 -7.27 28.66 25.10
N LYS A 69 -5.95 28.86 25.22
CA LYS A 69 -5.31 30.15 24.95
C LYS A 69 -4.72 30.21 23.54
N VAL A 70 -4.85 31.37 22.89
CA VAL A 70 -4.32 31.61 21.54
C VAL A 70 -2.80 31.39 21.47
N GLU A 71 -2.06 31.79 22.51
CA GLU A 71 -0.61 31.64 22.60
C GLU A 71 -0.12 30.18 22.52
N ASP A 72 -0.96 29.23 22.92
CA ASP A 72 -0.63 27.80 22.96
C ASP A 72 -1.20 27.01 21.76
N THR A 73 -1.66 27.70 20.70
CA THR A 73 -2.27 27.06 19.52
C THR A 73 -1.26 26.50 18.52
N ALA A 74 0.01 26.88 18.63
CA ALA A 74 1.06 26.48 17.69
C ALA A 74 1.17 24.95 17.49
N PRO A 75 1.06 24.09 18.52
CA PRO A 75 1.06 22.65 18.35
C PRO A 75 -0.12 22.11 17.54
N ILE A 76 -1.31 22.70 17.67
CA ILE A 76 -2.49 22.30 16.87
C ILE A 76 -2.26 22.63 15.41
N LEU A 77 -1.81 23.85 15.10
CA LEU A 77 -1.54 24.27 13.72
C LEU A 77 -0.40 23.45 13.09
N ALA A 78 0.65 23.16 13.85
CA ALA A 78 1.73 22.29 13.40
C ALA A 78 1.26 20.85 13.15
N GLY A 79 0.40 20.32 14.03
CA GLY A 79 -0.23 19.01 13.86
C GLY A 79 -1.11 18.94 12.61
N SER A 80 -1.94 19.95 12.39
CA SER A 80 -2.81 20.06 11.21
C SER A 80 -2.01 20.11 9.91
N ASN A 81 -0.99 20.98 9.85
CA ASN A 81 -0.10 21.06 8.69
C ASN A 81 0.68 19.75 8.45
N SER A 82 1.06 19.05 9.52
CA SER A 82 1.73 17.75 9.40
C SER A 82 0.79 16.68 8.84
N LEU A 83 -0.47 16.67 9.28
CA LEU A 83 -1.51 15.79 8.73
C LEU A 83 -1.77 16.08 7.24
N LEU A 84 -1.97 17.35 6.88
CA LEU A 84 -2.17 17.75 5.48
C LEU A 84 -0.99 17.30 4.61
N LYS A 85 0.25 17.50 5.08
CA LYS A 85 1.45 17.05 4.37
C LYS A 85 1.52 15.53 4.26
N ALA A 86 1.13 14.79 5.30
CA ALA A 86 1.09 13.33 5.29
C ALA A 86 0.07 12.82 4.25
N ILE A 87 -1.10 13.46 4.15
CA ILE A 87 -2.13 13.15 3.15
C ILE A 87 -1.60 13.45 1.74
N GLN A 88 -1.07 14.64 1.49
CA GLN A 88 -0.54 15.04 0.17
C GLN A 88 0.61 14.11 -0.29
N THR A 89 1.54 13.81 0.62
CA THR A 89 2.63 12.86 0.36
C THR A 89 2.08 11.46 0.11
N GLY A 90 1.05 11.06 0.85
CA GLY A 90 0.35 9.80 0.69
C GLY A 90 -0.28 9.66 -0.69
N ILE A 91 -1.05 10.66 -1.13
CA ILE A 91 -1.67 10.71 -2.46
C ILE A 91 -0.60 10.51 -3.54
N ALA A 92 0.51 11.25 -3.48
CA ALA A 92 1.59 11.15 -4.45
C ALA A 92 2.28 9.77 -4.45
N LYS A 93 2.38 9.11 -3.30
CA LYS A 93 2.95 7.76 -3.21
C LYS A 93 1.99 6.70 -3.76
N VAL A 94 0.72 6.76 -3.37
CA VAL A 94 -0.30 5.80 -3.80
C VAL A 94 -0.60 5.93 -5.29
N SER A 95 -0.55 7.13 -5.87
CA SER A 95 -0.76 7.34 -7.31
C SER A 95 0.30 6.67 -8.20
N ASN A 96 1.45 6.33 -7.63
CA ASN A 96 2.55 5.65 -8.32
C ASN A 96 2.76 4.21 -7.82
N ALA A 97 1.90 3.73 -6.92
CA ALA A 97 1.97 2.38 -6.38
C ALA A 97 1.35 1.37 -7.36
N ASP A 98 1.79 0.12 -7.28
CA ASP A 98 1.18 -0.96 -8.04
C ASP A 98 -0.20 -1.33 -7.45
N ASP A 99 -1.05 -1.97 -8.26
CA ASP A 99 -2.35 -2.46 -7.80
C ASP A 99 -2.18 -3.46 -6.64
N LEU A 100 -3.06 -3.35 -5.63
CA LEU A 100 -3.02 -4.22 -4.46
C LEU A 100 -3.35 -5.67 -4.83
N SER A 101 -2.49 -6.59 -4.39
CA SER A 101 -2.82 -8.02 -4.30
C SER A 101 -3.93 -8.26 -3.27
N LEU A 102 -4.59 -9.43 -3.30
CA LEU A 102 -5.56 -9.81 -2.26
C LEU A 102 -4.95 -9.76 -0.84
N VAL A 103 -3.68 -10.16 -0.71
CA VAL A 103 -2.95 -10.11 0.56
C VAL A 103 -2.69 -8.67 0.98
N GLY A 104 -2.28 -7.81 0.04
CA GLY A 104 -2.11 -6.38 0.28
C GLY A 104 -3.41 -5.70 0.71
N LEU A 105 -4.53 -6.05 0.07
CA LEU A 105 -5.86 -5.54 0.43
C LEU A 105 -6.26 -5.92 1.87
N LEU A 106 -6.07 -7.18 2.27
CA LEU A 106 -6.31 -7.59 3.65
C LEU A 106 -5.38 -6.89 4.63
N GLY A 107 -4.13 -6.63 4.23
CA GLY A 107 -3.13 -5.92 5.02
C GLY A 107 -3.47 -4.45 5.32
N ILE A 108 -4.29 -3.80 4.49
CA ILE A 108 -4.69 -2.40 4.69
C ILE A 108 -6.00 -2.21 5.46
N LEU A 109 -6.78 -3.28 5.70
CA LEU A 109 -8.05 -3.19 6.44
C LEU A 109 -7.86 -2.65 7.86
N THR A 110 -6.95 -3.24 8.63
CA THR A 110 -6.69 -2.81 10.02
C THR A 110 -6.17 -1.37 10.09
N PRO A 111 -5.15 -0.96 9.31
CA PRO A 111 -4.74 0.44 9.22
C PRO A 111 -5.89 1.40 8.88
N THR A 112 -6.78 1.01 7.95
CA THR A 112 -7.92 1.84 7.54
C THR A 112 -8.93 2.02 8.68
N ILE A 113 -9.23 0.95 9.43
CA ILE A 113 -10.08 1.02 10.62
C ILE A 113 -9.44 1.93 11.68
N SER A 114 -8.13 1.81 11.89
CA SER A 114 -7.39 2.69 12.81
C SER A 114 -7.44 4.16 12.37
N LEU A 115 -7.34 4.43 11.07
CA LEU A 115 -7.48 5.78 10.52
C LEU A 115 -8.85 6.36 10.81
N ASN A 116 -9.92 5.59 10.59
CA ASN A 116 -11.28 6.05 10.89
C ASN A 116 -11.43 6.39 12.38
N LYS A 117 -10.89 5.56 13.28
CA LYS A 117 -10.90 5.83 14.72
C LYS A 117 -10.12 7.11 15.08
N ALA A 118 -8.94 7.31 14.50
CA ALA A 118 -8.13 8.49 14.72
C ALA A 118 -8.85 9.77 14.27
N VAL A 119 -9.51 9.74 13.11
CA VAL A 119 -10.30 10.88 12.60
C VAL A 119 -11.46 11.21 13.52
N VAL A 120 -12.19 10.20 14.00
CA VAL A 120 -13.25 10.39 15.00
C VAL A 120 -12.68 10.99 16.30
N GLY A 121 -11.53 10.52 16.77
CA GLY A 121 -10.85 11.05 17.96
C GLY A 121 -10.53 12.54 17.84
N VAL A 122 -9.96 12.98 16.70
CA VAL A 122 -9.72 14.42 16.44
C VAL A 122 -11.03 15.20 16.40
N ALA A 123 -12.07 14.68 15.73
CA ALA A 123 -13.36 15.36 15.65
C ALA A 123 -13.99 15.55 17.04
N ASP A 124 -13.98 14.51 17.87
CA ASP A 124 -14.48 14.55 19.24
C ASP A 124 -13.66 15.54 20.10
N ALA A 125 -12.34 15.53 19.97
CA ALA A 125 -11.46 16.49 20.67
C ALA A 125 -11.76 17.95 20.26
N LEU A 126 -12.01 18.21 18.98
CA LEU A 126 -12.38 19.54 18.50
C LEU A 126 -13.77 19.96 19.01
N ILE A 127 -14.72 19.03 19.08
CA ILE A 127 -16.05 19.27 19.65
C ILE A 127 -15.93 19.61 21.14
N GLU A 128 -15.11 18.88 21.89
CA GLU A 128 -14.86 19.13 23.30
C GLU A 128 -14.27 20.53 23.53
N LYS A 129 -13.34 20.95 22.67
CA LYS A 129 -12.68 22.26 22.74
C LYS A 129 -13.49 23.40 22.11
N LYS A 130 -14.66 23.13 21.53
CA LYS A 130 -15.47 24.12 20.80
C LYS A 130 -15.74 25.38 21.61
N THR A 131 -16.18 25.26 22.86
CA THR A 131 -16.48 26.43 23.72
C THR A 131 -15.22 27.26 24.00
N GLN A 132 -14.06 26.62 24.14
CA GLN A 132 -12.78 27.29 24.35
C GLN A 132 -12.31 27.99 23.08
N ALA A 133 -12.45 27.34 21.93
CA ALA A 133 -12.16 27.93 20.62
C ALA A 133 -13.04 29.15 20.32
N ASP A 134 -14.31 29.11 20.71
CA ASP A 134 -15.24 30.24 20.60
C ASP A 134 -14.82 31.41 21.50
N ALA A 135 -14.55 31.13 22.78
CA ALA A 135 -14.06 32.12 23.73
C ALA A 135 -12.72 32.76 23.30
N ALA A 136 -11.87 32.00 22.59
CA ALA A 136 -10.60 32.47 22.05
C ALA A 136 -10.73 33.17 20.69
N GLY A 137 -11.92 33.20 20.07
CA GLY A 137 -12.15 33.81 18.75
C GLY A 137 -11.54 33.01 17.58
N LEU A 138 -11.29 31.71 17.76
CA LEU A 138 -10.55 30.86 16.81
C LEU A 138 -11.45 30.01 15.91
N ILE A 139 -12.78 30.08 16.06
CA ILE A 139 -13.72 29.21 15.32
C ILE A 139 -13.53 29.30 13.80
N ALA A 140 -13.31 30.50 13.26
CA ALA A 140 -13.07 30.67 11.82
C ALA A 140 -11.78 29.98 11.35
N VAL A 141 -10.74 29.98 12.18
CA VAL A 141 -9.45 29.30 11.88
C VAL A 141 -9.64 27.79 11.89
N VAL A 142 -10.33 27.26 12.91
CA VAL A 142 -10.64 25.83 13.01
C VAL A 142 -11.48 25.38 11.81
N LEU A 143 -12.49 26.16 11.42
CA LEU A 143 -13.32 25.85 10.25
C LEU A 143 -12.51 25.86 8.94
N GLY A 144 -11.62 26.83 8.75
CA GLY A 144 -10.73 26.86 7.59
C GLY A 144 -9.87 25.59 7.51
N GLN A 145 -9.25 25.19 8.61
CA GLN A 145 -8.44 23.97 8.67
C GLN A 145 -9.22 22.67 8.44
N LEU A 146 -10.53 22.65 8.72
CA LEU A 146 -11.39 21.49 8.44
C LEU A 146 -11.83 21.40 6.97
N GLN A 147 -11.74 22.51 6.22
CA GLN A 147 -12.16 22.59 4.82
C GLN A 147 -11.01 22.37 3.84
N ASP A 148 -9.77 22.57 4.29
CA ASP A 148 -8.53 22.29 3.55
C ASP A 148 -8.26 20.77 3.43
#